data_AF-A0A101J2W6-F1
#
_entry.id   AF-A0A101J2W6-F1
#
_cell.length_a   1.000
_cell.length_b   1.000
_cell.length_c   1.000
_cell.angle_alpha   90.00
_cell.angle_beta   90.00
_cell.angle_gamma   90.00
#
_symmetry.space_group_name_H-M   'P 1'
#
loop_
_entity.id
_entity.type
_entity.pdbx_description
1 polymer ?
#
loop_
_entity_poly.entity_id
_entity_poly.type
_entity_poly.pdbx_seq_one_letter_code
_entity_poly.pdbx_strand_id
1 'polypeptide(L)' 'EKGKKVIGLEVKSGMKANNAGMGLFAERFHPEKVLLVGTGGIPYNEFLKINPKEMF' A
#
# COMPACT_ATOMS: atom_id res chain seq x y z
N GLU A 1 0.17 10.37 -4.11
CA GLU A 1 -1.15 10.98 -4.34
C GLU A 1 -1.28 11.36 -5.81
N LYS A 2 -2.52 11.43 -6.32
CA LYS A 2 -2.81 11.91 -7.67
C LYS A 2 -4.08 12.76 -7.60
N GLY A 3 -3.92 14.08 -7.67
CA GLY A 3 -5.00 15.01 -7.36
C GLY A 3 -5.45 14.82 -5.91
N LYS A 4 -6.75 14.55 -5.69
CA LYS A 4 -7.32 14.30 -4.35
C LYS A 4 -7.25 12.83 -3.91
N LYS A 5 -6.76 11.93 -4.76
CA LYS A 5 -6.71 10.50 -4.47
C LYS A 5 -5.40 10.12 -3.79
N VAL A 6 -5.53 9.43 -2.66
CA VAL A 6 -4.41 8.89 -1.87
C VAL A 6 -4.49 7.37 -1.89
N ILE A 7 -3.36 6.69 -2.02
CA ILE A 7 -3.24 5.26 -1.78
C ILE A 7 -2.21 5.02 -0.69
N GLY A 8 -2.42 4.01 0.14
CA GLY A 8 -1.43 3.52 1.09
C GLY A 8 -0.62 2.38 0.49
N LEU A 9 0.69 2.38 0.70
CA LEU A 9 1.56 1.25 0.38
C LEU A 9 2.27 0.81 1.66
N GLU A 10 2.00 -0.41 2.12
CA GLU A 10 2.74 -1.02 3.21
C GLU A 10 3.78 -1.98 2.60
N VAL A 11 5.07 -1.71 2.80
CA VAL A 11 6.15 -2.51 2.19
C VAL A 11 6.84 -3.35 3.27
N LYS A 12 6.86 -4.67 3.11
CA LYS A 12 7.47 -5.60 4.08
C LYS A 12 8.45 -6.57 3.43
N SER A 13 9.60 -6.77 4.07
CA SER A 13 10.57 -7.81 3.72
C SER A 13 10.31 -9.15 4.44
N GLY A 14 9.34 -9.23 5.36
CA GLY A 14 9.01 -10.45 6.11
C GLY A 14 7.63 -10.42 6.78
N MET A 15 7.15 -11.57 7.29
CA MET A 15 5.80 -11.77 7.85
C MET A 15 5.60 -11.23 9.28
N LYS A 16 6.13 -10.05 9.61
CA LYS A 16 5.80 -9.43 10.91
C LYS A 16 4.35 -8.93 10.88
N ALA A 17 3.52 -9.50 11.76
CA ALA A 17 2.07 -9.33 11.79
C ALA A 17 1.57 -7.98 12.32
N ASN A 18 2.45 -7.07 12.76
CA ASN A 18 1.99 -5.77 13.24
C ASN A 18 1.79 -4.79 12.07
N ASN A 19 0.58 -4.25 11.96
CA ASN A 19 0.16 -3.25 10.97
C ASN A 19 -0.58 -2.06 11.63
N ALA A 20 -0.44 -1.85 12.94
CA ALA A 20 -1.17 -0.80 13.67
C ALA A 20 -0.97 0.61 13.08
N GLY A 21 0.23 0.90 12.55
CA GLY A 21 0.52 2.17 11.87
C GLY A 21 -0.34 2.39 10.62
N MET A 22 -0.68 1.33 9.89
CA MET A 22 -1.57 1.44 8.73
C MET A 22 -3.02 1.68 9.12
N GLY A 23 -3.46 1.20 10.28
CA GLY A 23 -4.77 1.56 10.85
C GLY A 23 -4.87 3.08 11.08
N LEU A 24 -3.90 3.65 11.80
CA LEU A 24 -3.84 5.10 12.05
C LEU A 24 -3.70 5.93 10.77
N PHE A 25 -2.95 5.43 9.78
CA PHE A 25 -2.85 6.06 8.46
C PHE A 25 -4.21 6.09 7.75
N ALA A 26 -4.95 4.97 7.76
CA ALA A 26 -6.24 4.88 7.10
C ALA A 26 -7.26 5.83 7.73
N GLU A 27 -7.31 5.93 9.07
CA GLU A 27 -8.17 6.86 9.79
C GLU A 27 -7.84 8.33 9.50
N ARG A 28 -6.55 8.67 9.37
CA ARG A 28 -6.14 10.06 9.17
C ARG A 28 -6.31 10.50 7.71
N PHE A 29 -5.96 9.64 6.76
CA PHE A 29 -5.81 10.04 5.36
C PHE A 29 -6.88 9.49 4.42
N HIS A 30 -7.74 8.58 4.89
CA HIS A 30 -8.86 8.02 4.12
C HIS A 30 -8.44 7.60 2.70
N PRO A 31 -7.42 6.75 2.54
CA PRO A 31 -6.92 6.36 1.23
C PRO A 31 -7.98 5.57 0.45
N GLU A 32 -7.98 5.72 -0.87
CA GLU A 32 -8.85 4.97 -1.80
C GLU A 32 -8.61 3.46 -1.74
N LYS A 33 -7.35 3.07 -1.47
CA LYS A 33 -6.94 1.68 -1.25
C LYS A 33 -5.62 1.61 -0.50
N VAL A 34 -5.37 0.48 0.15
CA VAL A 34 -4.09 0.12 0.77
C VAL A 34 -3.57 -1.15 0.11
N LEU A 35 -2.33 -1.12 -0.38
CA LEU A 35 -1.66 -2.29 -0.96
C LEU A 35 -0.52 -2.73 -0.05
N LEU A 36 -0.49 -4.03 0.26
CA LEU A 36 0.66 -4.66 0.90
C LEU A 36 1.62 -5.15 -0.19
N VAL A 37 2.88 -4.74 -0.13
CA VAL A 37 3.93 -5.08 -1.10
C VAL A 37 5.05 -5.85 -0.40
N GLY A 38 5.51 -6.93 -1.01
CA GLY A 38 6.50 -7.85 -0.47
C GLY A 38 5.86 -9.07 0.19
N THR A 39 6.45 -9.56 1.27
CA THR A 39 6.08 -10.84 1.88
C THR A 39 4.66 -10.81 2.45
N GLY A 40 3.76 -11.67 1.93
CA GLY A 40 2.36 -11.74 2.35
C GLY A 40 1.41 -10.80 1.58
N GLY A 41 1.92 -10.06 0.59
CA GLY A 41 1.13 -9.21 -0.31
C GLY A 41 1.54 -9.38 -1.78
N ILE A 42 1.53 -8.29 -2.54
CA ILE A 42 1.97 -8.26 -3.94
C ILE A 42 3.50 -8.39 -3.96
N PRO A 43 4.09 -9.41 -4.63
CA PRO A 43 5.54 -9.49 -4.79
C PRO A 43 6.10 -8.21 -5.42
N TYR A 44 7.22 -7.69 -4.89
CA TYR A 44 7.74 -6.37 -5.31
C TYR A 44 8.04 -6.32 -6.82
N ASN A 45 8.51 -7.42 -7.40
CA ASN A 45 8.81 -7.56 -8.82
C ASN A 45 7.56 -7.51 -9.69
N GLU A 46 6.40 -7.94 -9.19
CA GLU A 46 5.10 -7.79 -9.88
C GLU A 46 4.54 -6.39 -9.66
N PHE A 47 4.65 -5.85 -8.44
CA PHE A 47 4.24 -4.48 -8.13
C PHE A 47 4.91 -3.45 -9.05
N LEU A 48 6.21 -3.60 -9.30
CA LEU A 48 6.97 -2.69 -10.17
C LEU A 48 6.55 -2.71 -11.64
N LYS A 49 5.78 -3.72 -12.08
CA LYS A 49 5.24 -3.80 -13.45
C LYS A 49 3.88 -3.11 -13.59
N ILE A 50 3.23 -2.75 -12.48
CA ILE A 50 1.92 -2.09 -12.50
C ILE A 50 2.08 -0.67 -13.03
N ASN A 51 1.22 -0.28 -13.97
CA ASN A 51 1.15 1.10 -14.42
C ASN A 51 0.67 1.99 -13.26
N PRO A 52 1.48 2.97 -12.79
CA PRO A 52 1.08 3.79 -11.65
C PRO A 52 -0.22 4.57 -11.83
N LYS A 53 -0.63 4.82 -13.09
CA LYS A 53 -1.92 5.48 -13.37
C LYS A 53 -3.13 4.63 -12.99
N GLU A 54 -2.98 3.31 -12.92
CA GLU A 54 -4.05 2.36 -12.56
C GLU A 54 -4.17 2.17 -11.04
N MET A 55 -3.16 2.62 -10.29
CA MET A 55 -3.17 2.51 -8.83
C MET A 55 -4.11 3.52 -8.17
N PHE A 56 -4.33 4.69 -8.79
CA PHE A 56 -5.15 5.81 -8.30
C PHE A 56 -6.41 6.02 -9.15
#